data_AF-A0A9N9JGX8-F1
#
_entry.id   AF-A0A9N9JGX8-F1
#
_cell.length_a   1.000
_cell.length_b   1.000
_cell.length_c   1.000
_cell.angle_alpha   90.00
_cell.angle_beta   90.00
_cell.angle_gamma   90.00
#
_symmetry.space_group_name_H-M   'P 1'
#
loop_
_entity.id
_entity.type
_entity.pdbx_description
1 polymer ?
#
loop_
_entity_poly.entity_id
_entity_poly.type
_entity_poly.pdbx_seq_one_letter_code
_entity_poly.pdbx_strand_id
1 'polypeptide(L)'
;FYDYLTLDPQTEVKWLEDPPDGAIGQFWYDEHWKTKIYDATPYVRDGGWKFHRFKHDKHTADTEQTLAEVWNKILNAVSRDMLEERVNIIRDNWKRRQSSKHGSLRMPSTPLLQTPTATQTSFGHSYFPDAGPSSTSPSSLSNNQPVSPS
;
A
#
# COMPACT_ATOMS: atom_id res chain seq x y z
N PHE A 1 15.36 11.87 -8.39
CA PHE A 1 14.21 12.70 -7.94
C PHE A 1 14.14 12.84 -6.42
N TYR A 2 14.92 12.08 -5.63
CA TYR A 2 14.91 12.12 -4.16
C TYR A 2 16.10 12.91 -3.58
N ASP A 3 16.82 13.63 -4.43
CA ASP A 3 18.24 13.88 -4.22
C ASP A 3 18.50 15.32 -3.72
N TYR A 4 17.45 16.15 -3.71
CA TYR A 4 17.51 17.51 -3.18
C TYR A 4 17.09 17.54 -1.72
N LEU A 5 18.04 17.91 -0.85
CA LEU A 5 17.84 18.09 0.57
C LEU A 5 18.04 19.57 0.91
N THR A 6 17.05 20.16 1.57
CA THR A 6 17.20 21.49 2.20
C THR A 6 17.11 21.29 3.71
N LEU A 7 18.21 21.56 4.39
CA LEU A 7 18.32 21.43 5.84
C LEU A 7 17.67 22.63 6.53
N ASP A 8 17.23 22.43 7.77
CA ASP A 8 16.94 23.57 8.63
C ASP A 8 18.25 24.30 9.00
N PRO A 9 18.20 25.61 9.28
CA PRO A 9 19.41 26.40 9.51
C PRO A 9 20.30 25.88 10.65
N GLN A 10 19.71 25.28 11.70
CA GLN A 10 20.50 24.78 12.82
C GLN A 10 21.24 23.50 12.45
N THR A 11 20.60 22.60 11.72
CA THR A 11 21.23 21.39 11.19
C THR A 11 22.29 21.73 10.14
N GLU A 12 22.02 22.71 9.27
CA GLU A 12 22.98 23.18 8.25
C GLU A 12 24.29 23.67 8.89
N VAL A 13 24.22 24.50 9.93
CA VAL A 13 25.41 24.97 10.65
C VAL A 13 26.20 23.81 11.25
N LYS A 14 25.51 22.85 11.90
CA LYS A 14 26.17 21.68 12.48
C LYS A 14 26.87 20.82 11.44
N TRP A 15 26.23 20.61 10.28
CA TRP A 15 26.80 19.79 9.22
C TRP A 15 27.95 20.49 8.49
N LEU A 16 28.00 21.82 8.54
CA LEU A 16 29.14 22.59 8.03
C LEU A 16 30.38 22.40 8.91
N GLU A 17 30.20 22.27 10.22
CA GLU A 17 31.28 22.04 11.19
C GLU A 17 31.71 20.57 11.24
N ASP A 18 30.76 19.63 11.18
CA ASP A 18 30.99 18.19 11.25
C ASP A 18 30.10 17.47 10.20
N PRO A 19 30.62 17.25 8.97
CA PRO A 19 29.86 16.62 7.90
C PRO A 19 29.48 15.17 8.23
N PRO A 20 28.21 14.76 8.04
CA PRO A 20 27.75 13.42 8.38
C PRO A 20 28.04 12.40 7.27
N ASP A 21 29.26 12.38 6.74
CA ASP A 21 29.62 11.57 5.59
C ASP A 21 29.45 10.07 5.88
N GLY A 22 28.72 9.38 5.00
CA GLY A 22 28.38 7.96 5.15
C GLY A 22 27.33 7.65 6.23
N ALA A 23 26.85 8.64 6.98
CA ALA A 23 25.79 8.45 7.95
C ALA A 23 24.43 8.21 7.28
N ILE A 24 23.60 7.38 7.89
CA ILE A 24 22.24 7.11 7.40
C ILE A 24 21.26 8.02 8.16
N GLY A 25 20.56 8.87 7.41
CA GLY A 25 19.51 9.73 7.94
C GLY A 25 18.13 9.09 7.86
N GLN A 26 17.27 9.41 8.83
CA GLN A 26 15.83 9.26 8.74
C GLN A 26 15.22 10.61 8.35
N PHE A 27 14.30 10.56 7.39
CA PHE A 27 13.62 11.73 6.84
C PHE A 27 12.11 11.50 6.86
N TRP A 28 11.35 12.59 6.80
CA TRP A 28 9.92 12.58 6.53
C TRP A 28 9.61 13.59 5.45
N TYR A 29 8.60 13.30 4.63
CA TYR A 29 8.18 14.21 3.57
C TYR A 29 7.20 15.24 4.13
N ASP A 30 7.44 16.50 3.79
CA ASP A 30 6.60 17.64 4.16
C ASP A 30 6.22 18.38 2.87
N GLU A 31 4.92 18.41 2.56
CA GLU A 31 4.39 19.03 1.34
C GLU A 31 4.55 20.55 1.30
N HIS A 32 4.74 21.19 2.46
CA HIS A 32 4.93 22.64 2.56
C HIS A 32 6.39 23.04 2.72
N TRP A 33 7.31 22.07 2.78
CA TRP A 33 8.73 22.35 2.90
C TRP A 33 9.25 23.02 1.63
N LYS A 34 10.02 24.10 1.82
CA LYS A 34 10.62 24.85 0.72
C LYS A 34 11.97 24.23 0.38
N THR A 35 11.99 23.40 -0.66
CA THR A 35 13.21 22.74 -1.14
C THR A 35 13.90 23.62 -2.16
N LYS A 36 15.15 24.00 -1.89
CA LYS A 36 16.03 24.71 -2.82
C LYS A 36 16.66 23.69 -3.77
N ILE A 37 16.52 23.94 -5.06
CA ILE A 37 17.10 23.12 -6.13
C ILE A 37 18.23 23.93 -6.76
N TYR A 38 19.44 23.38 -6.70
CA TYR A 38 20.67 24.01 -7.17
C TYR A 38 21.13 23.37 -8.48
N ASP A 39 20.30 23.48 -9.52
CA ASP A 39 20.66 23.10 -10.89
C ASP A 39 21.23 24.32 -11.66
N ALA A 40 21.34 24.24 -12.99
CA ALA A 40 21.80 25.35 -13.84
C ALA A 40 20.99 26.64 -13.67
N THR A 41 19.75 26.55 -13.21
CA THR A 41 18.93 27.70 -12.80
C THR A 41 18.34 27.40 -11.42
N PRO A 42 18.84 28.01 -10.35
CA PRO A 42 18.34 27.75 -9.00
C PRO A 42 16.88 28.18 -8.83
N TYR A 43 16.06 27.33 -8.20
CA TYR A 43 14.68 27.66 -7.87
C TYR A 43 14.25 26.99 -6.56
N VAL A 44 13.11 27.43 -6.04
CA VAL A 44 12.49 26.85 -4.83
C VAL A 44 11.19 26.17 -5.25
N ARG A 45 10.99 24.94 -4.75
CA ARG A 45 9.72 24.22 -4.89
C ARG A 45 9.12 23.91 -3.53
N ASP A 46 7.83 23.67 -3.55
CA ASP A 46 7.10 23.14 -2.41
C ASP A 46 7.21 21.62 -2.41
N GLY A 47 7.25 21.04 -1.21
CA GLY A 47 7.50 19.63 -1.03
C GLY A 47 8.98 19.32 -0.87
N GLY A 48 9.30 18.56 0.18
CA GLY A 48 10.67 18.16 0.44
C GLY A 48 10.82 17.13 1.54
N TRP A 49 11.98 16.48 1.52
CA TRP A 49 12.41 15.63 2.62
C TRP A 49 13.03 16.47 3.72
N LYS A 50 12.49 16.34 4.92
CA LYS A 50 13.02 16.97 6.12
C LYS A 50 13.81 15.98 6.91
N PHE A 51 15.03 16.37 7.27
CA PHE A 51 15.85 15.59 8.17
C PHE A 51 15.15 15.46 9.54
N HIS A 52 15.17 14.26 10.10
CA HIS A 52 14.65 13.98 11.44
C HIS A 52 15.77 13.64 12.41
N ARG A 53 16.58 12.63 12.09
CA ARG A 53 17.68 12.15 12.92
C ARG A 53 18.57 11.18 12.16
N PHE A 54 19.76 10.93 12.68
CA PHE A 54 20.58 9.82 12.23
C PHE A 54 20.09 8.47 12.78
N LYS A 55 20.37 7.43 12.00
CA LYS A 55 20.07 6.03 12.30
C LYS A 55 21.37 5.27 12.49
N HIS A 56 21.90 5.30 13.71
CA HIS A 56 23.13 4.61 14.07
C HIS A 56 22.99 3.08 14.15
N ASP A 57 21.75 2.59 14.24
CA ASP A 57 21.37 1.18 14.23
C ASP A 57 21.30 0.57 12.81
N LYS A 58 21.42 1.40 11.77
CA LYS A 58 21.34 0.99 10.37
C LYS A 58 22.70 1.10 9.70
N HIS A 59 23.04 0.11 8.89
CA HIS A 59 24.26 0.08 8.08
C HIS A 59 23.99 0.19 6.58
N THR A 60 22.72 0.12 6.17
CA THR A 60 22.32 0.23 4.77
C THR A 60 21.07 1.10 4.66
N ALA A 61 21.09 2.04 3.71
CA ALA A 61 19.95 2.87 3.39
C ALA A 61 18.80 2.02 2.81
N ASP A 62 17.59 2.57 2.79
CA ASP A 62 16.47 1.90 2.13
C ASP A 62 16.72 1.81 0.61
N THR A 63 16.31 0.69 0.02
CA THR A 63 16.45 0.48 -1.44
C THR A 63 15.48 1.38 -2.20
N GLU A 64 15.75 1.66 -3.48
CA GLU A 64 14.84 2.42 -4.33
C GLU A 64 13.43 1.81 -4.40
N GLN A 65 13.33 0.48 -4.39
CA GLN A 65 12.03 -0.21 -4.32
C GLN A 65 11.27 0.13 -3.04
N THR A 66 11.96 0.08 -1.89
CA THR A 66 11.38 0.47 -0.60
C THR A 66 10.96 1.94 -0.61
N LEU A 67 11.77 2.83 -1.18
CA LEU A 67 11.41 4.25 -1.34
C LEU A 67 10.15 4.43 -2.20
N ALA A 68 10.03 3.71 -3.31
CA ALA A 68 8.86 3.78 -4.18
C ALA A 68 7.57 3.33 -3.45
N GLU A 69 7.65 2.28 -2.64
CA GLU A 69 6.51 1.83 -1.82
C GLU A 69 6.12 2.85 -0.76
N VAL A 70 7.10 3.45 -0.08
CA VAL A 70 6.88 4.51 0.91
C VAL A 70 6.27 5.74 0.24
N TRP A 71 6.79 6.13 -0.91
CA TRP A 71 6.27 7.26 -1.67
C TRP A 71 4.80 7.05 -2.06
N ASN A 72 4.45 5.85 -2.56
CA ASN A 72 3.07 5.52 -2.87
C ASN A 72 2.16 5.58 -1.64
N LYS A 73 2.65 5.18 -0.45
CA LYS A 73 1.90 5.30 0.80
C LYS A 73 1.68 6.75 1.22
N ILE A 74 2.66 7.62 0.99
CA ILE A 74 2.54 9.06 1.27
C ILE A 74 1.48 9.69 0.35
N LEU A 75 1.52 9.40 -0.96
CA LEU A 75 0.57 9.94 -1.93
C LEU A 75 -0.88 9.50 -1.66
N ASN A 76 -1.08 8.30 -1.13
CA ASN A 76 -2.40 7.75 -0.80
C ASN A 76 -2.74 7.88 0.69
N ALA A 77 -1.98 8.67 1.46
CA ALA A 77 -2.21 8.83 2.88
C ALA A 77 -3.55 9.54 3.13
N VAL A 78 -4.30 9.05 4.11
CA VAL A 78 -5.51 9.73 4.58
C VAL A 78 -5.07 10.88 5.48
N SER A 79 -5.40 12.12 5.09
CA SER A 79 -5.09 13.28 5.92
C SER A 79 -5.86 13.26 7.23
N ARG A 80 -5.35 13.98 8.23
CA ARG A 80 -6.03 14.14 9.51
C ARG A 80 -7.44 14.72 9.32
N ASP A 81 -7.57 15.75 8.49
CA ASP A 81 -8.84 16.44 8.25
C ASP A 81 -9.87 15.49 7.61
N MET A 82 -9.45 14.69 6.62
CA MET A 82 -10.31 13.66 6.02
C MET A 82 -10.80 12.66 7.05
N LEU A 83 -9.97 12.29 8.03
CA LEU A 83 -10.38 11.38 9.10
C LEU A 83 -11.36 12.06 10.06
N GLU A 84 -11.08 13.31 10.46
CA GLU A 84 -11.92 14.11 11.36
C GLU A 84 -13.33 14.32 10.80
N GLU A 85 -13.46 14.62 9.51
CA GLU A 85 -14.75 14.75 8.80
C GLU A 85 -15.59 13.46 8.84
N ARG A 86 -14.93 12.29 8.85
CA ARG A 86 -15.59 10.98 8.81
C ARG A 86 -15.97 10.45 10.19
N VAL A 87 -15.51 11.08 11.29
CA VAL A 87 -15.75 10.60 12.66
C VAL A 87 -17.24 10.40 12.94
N ASN A 88 -18.09 11.36 12.56
CA ASN A 88 -19.53 11.28 12.80
C ASN A 88 -20.17 10.11 12.01
N ILE A 89 -19.80 9.93 10.75
CA ILE A 89 -20.30 8.86 9.89
C ILE A 89 -19.92 7.48 10.44
N ILE A 90 -18.65 7.33 10.86
CA ILE A 90 -18.15 6.10 11.47
C ILE A 90 -18.93 5.79 12.75
N ARG A 91 -19.16 6.80 13.59
CA ARG A 91 -19.91 6.68 14.85
C ARG A 91 -21.36 6.28 14.61
N ASP A 92 -22.04 6.90 13.65
CA ASP A 92 -23.45 6.61 13.36
C ASP A 92 -23.63 5.20 12.78
N ASN A 93 -22.72 4.78 11.89
CA ASN A 93 -22.69 3.41 11.40
C ASN A 93 -22.41 2.40 12.51
N TRP A 94 -21.54 2.73 13.47
CA TRP A 94 -21.33 1.90 14.65
C TRP A 94 -22.59 1.78 15.50
N LYS A 95 -23.28 2.89 15.79
CA LYS A 95 -24.55 2.89 16.53
C LYS A 95 -25.62 2.06 15.84
N ARG A 96 -25.76 2.17 14.51
CA ARG A 96 -26.70 1.37 13.71
C ARG A 96 -26.42 -0.13 13.82
N ARG A 97 -25.14 -0.53 13.75
CA ARG A 97 -24.76 -1.94 13.92
C ARG A 97 -25.07 -2.46 15.33
N GLN A 98 -24.98 -1.61 16.35
CA GLN A 98 -25.34 -1.98 17.73
C GLN A 98 -26.85 -2.13 17.90
N SER A 99 -27.66 -1.20 17.38
CA SER A 99 -29.12 -1.28 17.49
C SER A 99 -29.70 -2.47 16.72
N SER A 100 -29.15 -2.80 15.55
CA SER A 100 -29.56 -3.99 14.78
C SER A 100 -29.24 -5.33 15.48
N LYS A 101 -28.26 -5.37 16.40
CA LYS A 101 -27.97 -6.59 17.18
C LYS A 101 -28.98 -6.84 18.30
N HIS A 102 -29.66 -5.80 18.77
CA HIS A 102 -30.68 -5.90 19.83
C HIS A 102 -32.12 -5.90 19.30
N GLY A 103 -32.32 -5.70 18.00
CA GLY A 103 -33.64 -5.58 17.38
C GLY A 103 -33.77 -6.33 16.06
N SER A 104 -33.63 -7.65 16.05
CA SER A 104 -34.35 -8.51 15.09
C SER A 104 -34.26 -9.99 15.48
N LEU A 105 -35.17 -10.44 16.35
CA LEU A 105 -35.71 -11.81 16.32
C LEU A 105 -37.09 -11.81 15.64
N ARG A 106 -37.29 -10.98 14.61
CA ARG A 106 -38.42 -11.18 13.70
C ARG A 106 -37.89 -11.88 12.46
N MET A 107 -37.87 -13.22 12.56
CA MET A 107 -37.87 -14.12 11.42
C MET A 107 -38.94 -13.65 10.42
N PRO A 108 -38.64 -13.53 9.13
CA PRO A 108 -39.69 -13.45 8.13
C PRO A 108 -40.45 -14.78 8.18
N SER A 109 -41.73 -14.72 8.53
CA SER A 109 -42.63 -15.87 8.40
C SER A 109 -42.70 -16.26 6.93
N THR A 110 -42.05 -17.37 6.59
CA THR A 110 -42.24 -18.08 5.32
C THR A 110 -43.71 -18.47 5.20
N PRO A 111 -44.44 -18.03 4.15
CA PRO A 111 -45.68 -18.69 3.79
C PRO A 111 -45.36 -20.08 3.21
N LEU A 112 -45.95 -21.10 3.82
CA LEU A 112 -45.92 -22.50 3.42
C LEU A 112 -46.43 -22.70 1.99
N LEU A 113 -45.84 -23.70 1.33
CA LEU A 113 -46.14 -24.26 0.01
C LEU A 113 -47.63 -24.27 -0.37
N GLN A 114 -47.91 -23.88 -1.62
CA GLN A 114 -48.94 -24.54 -2.42
C GLN A 114 -48.34 -24.94 -3.78
N THR A 115 -48.13 -26.24 -3.94
CA THR A 115 -47.88 -26.92 -5.21
C THR A 115 -49.19 -26.93 -6.02
N PRO A 116 -49.12 -26.67 -7.34
CA PRO A 116 -49.85 -27.53 -8.26
C PRO A 116 -48.98 -28.00 -9.43
N THR A 117 -48.94 -29.33 -9.52
CA THR A 117 -49.07 -30.20 -10.71
C THR A 117 -48.26 -29.89 -11.97
N ALA A 118 -47.44 -30.89 -12.32
CA ALA A 118 -46.64 -31.00 -13.53
C ALA A 118 -47.49 -31.09 -14.81
N THR A 119 -47.05 -30.39 -15.86
CA THR A 119 -47.35 -30.74 -17.25
C THR A 119 -46.04 -31.05 -17.94
N GLN A 120 -45.90 -32.30 -18.39
CA GLN A 120 -44.78 -32.79 -19.18
C GLN A 120 -44.78 -32.12 -20.55
N THR A 121 -43.63 -31.59 -20.94
CA THR A 121 -43.24 -31.45 -22.34
C THR A 121 -41.78 -31.82 -22.46
N SER A 122 -41.55 -33.06 -22.88
CA SER A 122 -40.29 -33.57 -23.41
C SER A 122 -39.83 -32.74 -24.61
N PHE A 123 -38.53 -32.48 -24.76
CA PHE A 123 -37.72 -32.70 -25.98
C PHE A 123 -36.26 -32.18 -25.81
N GLY A 124 -35.28 -33.02 -26.17
CA GLY A 124 -33.90 -32.66 -26.55
C GLY A 124 -32.87 -32.56 -25.41
N HIS A 125 -32.00 -33.56 -25.16
CA HIS A 125 -30.64 -33.69 -25.74
C HIS A 125 -29.81 -32.39 -25.64
N SER A 126 -28.58 -32.31 -25.12
CA SER A 126 -27.61 -33.26 -24.60
C SER A 126 -26.31 -32.46 -24.31
N TYR A 127 -25.42 -33.01 -23.48
CA TYR A 127 -24.00 -32.67 -23.29
C TYR A 127 -23.61 -31.49 -22.37
N PHE A 128 -23.16 -31.88 -21.16
CA PHE A 128 -22.05 -31.24 -20.44
C PHE A 128 -20.74 -31.46 -21.23
N PRO A 129 -19.72 -30.61 -21.02
CA PRO A 129 -18.64 -31.11 -20.16
C PRO A 129 -18.08 -30.11 -19.15
N ASP A 130 -17.68 -30.73 -18.05
CA ASP A 130 -16.80 -30.31 -16.97
C ASP A 130 -15.37 -30.03 -17.47
N ALA A 131 -14.69 -29.03 -16.92
CA ALA A 131 -13.25 -28.82 -17.09
C ALA A 131 -12.67 -28.02 -15.91
N GLY A 132 -11.99 -28.74 -15.02
CA GLY A 132 -11.25 -28.21 -13.88
C GLY A 132 -9.93 -27.51 -14.24
N PRO A 133 -9.21 -27.01 -13.22
CA PRO A 133 -8.03 -26.15 -13.39
C PRO A 133 -6.78 -26.95 -13.78
N SER A 134 -6.06 -26.47 -14.80
CA SER A 134 -4.81 -27.07 -15.27
C SER A 134 -3.60 -26.58 -14.45
N SER A 135 -3.02 -27.47 -13.65
CA SER A 135 -1.64 -27.33 -13.16
C SER A 135 -0.66 -27.71 -14.26
N THR A 136 0.32 -26.87 -14.57
CA THR A 136 1.43 -27.24 -15.45
C THR A 136 2.78 -26.81 -14.87
N SER A 137 3.50 -27.82 -14.41
CA SER A 137 4.95 -28.00 -14.38
C SER A 137 5.11 -29.52 -14.27
N PRO A 138 6.09 -30.21 -14.89
CA PRO A 138 7.48 -29.76 -15.07
C PRO A 138 8.08 -30.17 -16.43
N SER A 139 9.35 -29.80 -16.69
CA SER A 139 10.33 -30.73 -17.31
C SER A 139 11.75 -30.19 -17.17
N SER A 140 12.55 -31.02 -16.50
CA SER A 140 14.00 -31.03 -16.38
C SER A 140 14.72 -31.15 -17.72
N LEU A 141 15.89 -30.49 -17.82
CA LEU A 141 17.05 -31.03 -18.53
C LEU A 141 18.30 -30.85 -17.66
N SER A 142 18.71 -31.98 -17.10
CA SER A 142 20.08 -32.31 -16.64
C SER A 142 20.99 -32.37 -17.89
N ASN A 143 22.31 -32.17 -17.92
CA ASN A 143 23.36 -32.45 -16.95
C ASN A 143 24.72 -31.90 -17.46
N ASN A 144 25.65 -31.63 -16.54
CA ASN A 144 27.12 -31.87 -16.59
C ASN A 144 28.02 -31.12 -17.63
N GLN A 145 29.25 -30.69 -17.35
CA GLN A 145 30.18 -30.80 -16.21
C GLN A 145 31.39 -29.82 -16.45
N PRO A 146 32.41 -29.75 -15.56
CA PRO A 146 33.28 -28.59 -15.33
C PRO A 146 34.64 -28.64 -16.07
N VAL A 147 35.33 -27.51 -16.10
CA VAL A 147 36.81 -27.48 -16.16
C VAL A 147 37.36 -26.31 -15.34
N SER A 148 38.38 -26.60 -14.54
CA SER A 148 39.38 -25.70 -13.95
C SER A 148 40.72 -26.46 -14.09
N PRO A 149 41.89 -25.89 -13.75
CA PRO A 149 42.42 -24.53 -13.91
C PRO A 149 43.77 -24.57 -14.69
N SER A 150 44.41 -23.41 -14.90
CA SER A 150 45.88 -23.23 -14.90
C SER A 150 46.19 -21.75 -14.66
#